data_AF-A0A925Q6I3-F1
#
_entry.id   AF-A0A925Q6I3-F1
#
_cell.length_a   1.000
_cell.length_b   1.000
_cell.length_c   1.000
_cell.angle_alpha   90.00
_cell.angle_beta   90.00
_cell.angle_gamma   90.00
#
_symmetry.space_group_name_H-M   'P 1'
#
loop_
_entity.id
_entity.type
_entity.pdbx_description
1 polymer ?
#
loop_
_entity_poly.entity_id
_entity_poly.type
_entity_poly.pdbx_seq_one_letter_code
_entity_poly.pdbx_strand_id
1 'polypeptide(L)'
;MVDEEVENILAEIRERVRAQELPAPAMVNSTSDGVAGDSSVSSIATREAVATSASEALARIDSYLTITSRAWDRLPPLVSNRSGSIARVELWVKRQIKRAAHWFTWEQINFNSAVHHALRDTVAALSAYEQALEKLRAETEGQRTMVEQNRAEFKAQHEEFQSERAQLKAQRAELEAQRASHAVGQRKEMDARLSELAQELNERFEHLQEEQRVCFKQLSLEATETAVLEDRARRKTETLLEEFKRRVAQIEKQS
;
A
#
# COMPACT_ATOMS: atom_id res chain seq x y z
N MET A 1 -19.19 -13.12 -72.30
CA MET A 1 -18.40 -13.70 -71.18
C MET A 1 -17.47 -12.69 -70.53
N VAL A 2 -16.88 -11.73 -71.25
CA VAL A 2 -16.03 -10.68 -70.62
C VAL A 2 -16.86 -9.61 -69.90
N ASP A 3 -18.07 -9.32 -70.39
CA ASP A 3 -18.90 -8.24 -69.83
C ASP A 3 -19.46 -8.56 -68.43
N GLU A 4 -19.68 -9.83 -68.12
CA GLU A 4 -20.26 -10.30 -66.85
C GLU A 4 -19.26 -10.23 -65.68
N GLU A 5 -17.97 -10.47 -65.97
CA GLU A 5 -16.89 -10.31 -64.99
C GLU A 5 -16.64 -8.83 -64.65
N VAL A 6 -16.74 -7.95 -65.66
CA VAL A 6 -16.60 -6.51 -65.46
C VAL A 6 -17.76 -5.95 -64.62
N GLU A 7 -18.99 -6.41 -64.85
CA GLU A 7 -20.14 -6.00 -64.05
C GLU A 7 -20.02 -6.47 -62.58
N ASN A 8 -19.50 -7.67 -62.33
CA ASN A 8 -19.25 -8.16 -60.98
C ASN A 8 -18.17 -7.34 -60.25
N ILE A 9 -17.06 -7.02 -60.91
CA ILE A 9 -15.99 -6.20 -60.31
C ILE A 9 -16.50 -4.79 -59.97
N LEU A 10 -17.30 -4.19 -60.86
CA LEU A 10 -17.88 -2.87 -60.63
C LEU A 10 -18.98 -2.86 -59.55
N ALA A 11 -19.66 -3.98 -59.32
CA ALA A 11 -20.60 -4.15 -58.21
C ALA A 11 -19.85 -4.24 -56.87
N GLU A 12 -18.76 -5.01 -56.81
CA GLU A 12 -17.93 -5.17 -55.62
C GLU A 12 -17.28 -3.85 -55.19
N ILE A 13 -16.76 -3.06 -56.15
CA ILE A 13 -16.19 -1.73 -55.86
C ILE A 13 -17.26 -0.78 -55.31
N ARG A 14 -18.48 -0.81 -55.85
CA ARG A 14 -19.59 0.03 -55.36
C ARG A 14 -20.01 -0.32 -53.93
N GLU A 15 -19.96 -1.60 -53.57
CA GLU A 15 -20.29 -2.04 -52.21
C GLU A 15 -19.23 -1.61 -51.20
N ARG A 16 -17.94 -1.73 -51.55
CA ARG A 16 -16.82 -1.29 -50.69
C ARG A 16 -16.83 0.22 -50.44
N VAL A 17 -17.17 1.02 -51.45
CA VAL A 17 -17.29 2.48 -51.29
C VAL A 17 -18.47 2.85 -50.39
N ARG A 18 -19.63 2.19 -50.53
CA ARG A 18 -20.77 2.39 -49.61
C ARG A 18 -20.48 1.98 -48.17
N ALA A 19 -19.71 0.90 -47.98
CA ALA A 19 -19.29 0.47 -46.64
C ALA A 19 -18.32 1.47 -45.98
N GLN A 20 -17.56 2.24 -46.77
CA GLN A 20 -16.68 3.31 -46.31
C GLN A 20 -17.40 4.65 -46.05
N GLU A 21 -18.52 4.91 -46.72
CA GLU A 21 -19.27 6.18 -46.63
C GLU A 21 -20.35 6.23 -45.54
N LEU A 22 -20.54 5.18 -44.74
CA LEU A 22 -21.43 5.24 -43.57
C LEU A 22 -20.77 6.05 -42.44
N PRO A 23 -21.32 7.21 -42.04
CA PRO A 23 -20.79 7.98 -40.93
C PRO A 23 -21.16 7.29 -39.61
N ALA A 24 -20.15 6.92 -38.82
CA ALA A 24 -20.36 6.43 -37.45
C ALA A 24 -21.12 7.49 -36.62
N PRO A 25 -22.17 7.08 -35.87
CA PRO A 25 -23.01 7.99 -35.11
C PRO A 25 -22.31 8.58 -33.88
N ALA A 26 -22.46 9.89 -33.75
CA ALA A 26 -22.55 10.71 -32.54
C ALA A 26 -21.73 10.31 -31.29
N MET A 27 -20.78 11.18 -30.95
CA MET A 27 -20.20 11.27 -29.61
C MET A 27 -21.29 11.50 -28.56
N VAL A 28 -21.47 10.53 -27.66
CA VAL A 28 -22.14 10.73 -26.37
C VAL A 28 -21.05 10.74 -25.31
N ASN A 29 -20.84 11.92 -24.75
CA ASN A 29 -19.94 12.20 -23.66
C ASN A 29 -20.59 11.71 -22.36
N SER A 30 -20.10 10.60 -21.81
CA SER A 30 -20.52 10.09 -20.49
C SER A 30 -19.29 9.88 -19.61
N THR A 31 -19.06 10.87 -18.76
CA THR A 31 -18.22 10.80 -17.57
C THR A 31 -18.79 9.80 -16.56
N SER A 32 -18.04 8.74 -16.22
CA SER A 32 -17.94 8.19 -14.84
C SER A 32 -17.05 6.94 -14.79
N ASP A 33 -16.08 6.99 -13.88
CA ASP A 33 -15.58 5.90 -13.03
C ASP A 33 -15.24 4.51 -13.64
N GLY A 34 -13.93 4.28 -13.74
CA GLY A 34 -13.30 3.24 -12.92
C GLY A 34 -13.52 1.77 -13.30
N VAL A 35 -12.89 1.31 -14.39
CA VAL A 35 -12.32 -0.06 -14.47
C VAL A 35 -11.06 0.01 -15.33
N ALA A 36 -9.89 -0.03 -14.69
CA ALA A 36 -8.61 -0.17 -15.36
C ALA A 36 -8.33 -1.67 -15.58
N GLY A 37 -8.49 -2.14 -16.80
CA GLY A 37 -8.09 -3.50 -17.16
C GLY A 37 -8.76 -4.00 -18.43
N ASP A 38 -8.31 -3.51 -19.60
CA ASP A 38 -8.22 -4.37 -20.81
C ASP A 38 -7.56 -3.66 -22.03
N SER A 39 -7.24 -2.37 -21.93
CA SER A 39 -6.70 -1.62 -23.07
C SER A 39 -5.25 -1.95 -23.45
N SER A 40 -4.52 -2.70 -22.61
CA SER A 40 -3.10 -3.02 -22.90
C SER A 40 -2.95 -4.06 -24.00
N VAL A 41 -3.80 -5.08 -24.07
CA VAL A 41 -3.64 -6.21 -25.01
C VAL A 41 -3.90 -5.76 -26.46
N SER A 42 -4.91 -4.93 -26.69
CA SER A 42 -5.20 -4.35 -28.01
C SER A 42 -4.08 -3.42 -28.48
N SER A 43 -3.48 -2.65 -27.59
CA SER A 43 -2.36 -1.74 -27.91
C SER A 43 -1.03 -2.47 -28.19
N ILE A 44 -0.81 -3.64 -27.59
CA ILE A 44 0.39 -4.45 -27.82
C ILE A 44 0.29 -5.17 -29.16
N ALA A 45 -0.86 -5.81 -29.45
CA ALA A 45 -1.08 -6.52 -30.70
C ALA A 45 -1.03 -5.60 -31.93
N THR A 46 -1.57 -4.38 -31.81
CA THR A 46 -1.47 -3.37 -32.87
C THR A 46 -0.04 -2.84 -33.03
N ARG A 47 0.74 -2.73 -31.95
CA ARG A 47 2.15 -2.29 -32.01
C ARG A 47 3.10 -3.34 -32.57
N GLU A 48 2.91 -4.61 -32.23
CA GLU A 48 3.67 -5.73 -32.81
C GLU A 48 3.41 -5.87 -34.30
N ALA A 49 2.14 -5.78 -34.74
CA ALA A 49 1.79 -5.81 -36.16
C ALA A 49 2.38 -4.64 -36.95
N VAL A 50 2.50 -3.46 -36.33
CA VAL A 50 3.14 -2.29 -36.96
C VAL A 50 4.67 -2.46 -37.01
N ALA A 51 5.29 -3.01 -35.96
CA ALA A 51 6.74 -3.27 -35.94
C ALA A 51 7.17 -4.35 -36.94
N THR A 52 6.37 -5.43 -37.10
CA THR A 52 6.61 -6.42 -38.15
C THR A 52 6.41 -5.82 -39.54
N SER A 53 5.39 -4.96 -39.73
CA SER A 53 5.19 -4.28 -41.02
C SER A 53 6.32 -3.32 -41.40
N ALA A 54 6.96 -2.67 -40.40
CA ALA A 54 8.07 -1.74 -40.61
C ALA A 54 9.37 -2.47 -40.98
N SER A 55 9.69 -3.54 -40.28
CA SER A 55 10.85 -4.38 -40.61
C SER A 55 10.71 -5.06 -41.97
N GLU A 56 9.50 -5.52 -42.33
CA GLU A 56 9.18 -6.01 -43.67
C GLU A 56 9.27 -4.92 -44.75
N ALA A 57 8.95 -3.67 -44.43
CA ALA A 57 9.11 -2.54 -45.36
C ALA A 57 10.59 -2.21 -45.59
N LEU A 58 11.42 -2.22 -44.54
CA LEU A 58 12.87 -2.05 -44.66
C LEU A 58 13.52 -3.18 -45.46
N ALA A 59 13.11 -4.44 -45.23
CA ALA A 59 13.58 -5.59 -46.00
C ALA A 59 13.22 -5.48 -47.49
N ARG A 60 12.02 -4.96 -47.80
CA ARG A 60 11.61 -4.66 -49.19
C ARG A 60 12.47 -3.56 -49.80
N ILE A 61 12.75 -2.47 -49.08
CA ILE A 61 13.61 -1.38 -49.57
C ILE A 61 15.03 -1.90 -49.84
N ASP A 62 15.59 -2.73 -48.94
CA ASP A 62 16.91 -3.34 -49.14
C ASP A 62 16.95 -4.24 -50.39
N SER A 63 15.88 -5.00 -50.65
CA SER A 63 15.74 -5.78 -51.88
C SER A 63 15.73 -4.90 -53.14
N TYR A 64 15.03 -3.76 -53.12
CA TYR A 64 15.01 -2.80 -54.23
C TYR A 64 16.35 -2.08 -54.41
N LEU A 65 17.05 -1.77 -53.31
CA LEU A 65 18.41 -1.24 -53.37
C LEU A 65 19.37 -2.26 -54.00
N THR A 66 19.20 -3.54 -53.71
CA THR A 66 19.99 -4.62 -54.33
C THR A 66 19.72 -4.78 -55.84
N ILE A 67 18.51 -4.45 -56.31
CA ILE A 67 18.18 -4.45 -57.74
C ILE A 67 18.75 -3.19 -58.43
N THR A 68 18.62 -2.03 -57.80
CA THR A 68 19.14 -0.76 -58.34
C THR A 68 20.66 -0.74 -58.43
N SER A 69 21.37 -1.36 -57.48
CA SER A 69 22.83 -1.50 -57.52
C SER A 69 23.33 -2.26 -58.76
N ARG A 70 22.51 -3.17 -59.33
CA ARG A 70 22.84 -3.92 -60.56
C ARG A 70 22.52 -3.16 -61.85
N ALA A 71 21.51 -2.30 -61.81
CA ALA A 71 20.93 -1.68 -63.00
C ALA A 71 21.52 -0.30 -63.31
N TRP A 72 22.07 0.36 -62.32
CA TRP A 72 22.34 1.79 -62.44
C TRP A 72 23.64 2.12 -63.18
N ASP A 73 24.63 1.22 -63.22
CA ASP A 73 25.79 1.39 -64.12
C ASP A 73 25.51 1.00 -65.59
N ARG A 74 24.26 0.62 -65.94
CA ARG A 74 23.94 0.06 -67.26
C ARG A 74 23.03 0.96 -68.06
N LEU A 75 23.58 1.58 -69.10
CA LEU A 75 22.78 2.20 -70.16
C LEU A 75 22.07 1.14 -71.02
N PRO A 76 20.88 1.43 -71.57
CA PRO A 76 20.21 0.53 -72.50
C PRO A 76 21.12 0.22 -73.71
N PRO A 77 21.22 -1.05 -74.15
CA PRO A 77 22.01 -1.38 -75.32
C PRO A 77 21.44 -0.68 -76.57
N LEU A 78 22.31 -0.04 -77.35
CA LEU A 78 21.92 0.55 -78.63
C LEU A 78 21.72 -0.56 -79.67
N VAL A 79 20.48 -0.99 -79.86
CA VAL A 79 20.10 -1.95 -80.91
C VAL A 79 19.65 -1.18 -82.16
N SER A 80 20.02 -1.67 -83.35
CA SER A 80 19.40 -1.24 -84.61
C SER A 80 18.59 -2.41 -85.18
N ASN A 81 17.30 -2.20 -85.43
CA ASN A 81 16.44 -3.22 -86.05
C ASN A 81 16.55 -3.25 -87.59
N ARG A 82 17.50 -2.51 -88.19
CA ARG A 82 17.68 -2.39 -89.64
C ARG A 82 18.99 -3.07 -90.07
N SER A 83 18.97 -3.74 -91.23
CA SER A 83 20.14 -4.38 -91.85
C SER A 83 20.67 -3.55 -93.04
N GLY A 84 21.94 -3.72 -93.40
CA GLY A 84 22.55 -3.11 -94.60
C GLY A 84 23.25 -1.76 -94.38
N SER A 85 23.47 -1.01 -95.46
CA SER A 85 24.21 0.28 -95.47
C SER A 85 23.52 1.38 -94.67
N ILE A 86 22.19 1.37 -94.61
CA ILE A 86 21.39 2.29 -93.78
C ILE A 86 21.69 2.09 -92.29
N ALA A 87 21.91 0.84 -91.85
CA ALA A 87 22.29 0.55 -90.47
C ALA A 87 23.65 1.17 -90.11
N ARG A 88 24.58 1.26 -91.07
CA ARG A 88 25.90 1.88 -90.83
C ARG A 88 25.78 3.40 -90.63
N VAL A 89 24.92 4.06 -91.40
CA VAL A 89 24.63 5.49 -91.23
C VAL A 89 23.91 5.73 -89.90
N GLU A 90 22.91 4.92 -89.58
CA GLU A 90 22.19 4.99 -88.30
C GLU A 90 23.13 4.79 -87.10
N LEU A 91 24.01 3.79 -87.15
CA LEU A 91 25.00 3.53 -86.11
C LEU A 91 26.05 4.65 -86.04
N TRP A 92 26.44 5.25 -87.16
CA TRP A 92 27.34 6.38 -87.20
C TRP A 92 26.73 7.63 -86.54
N VAL A 93 25.47 7.96 -86.86
CA VAL A 93 24.72 9.05 -86.22
C VAL A 93 24.53 8.76 -84.73
N LYS A 94 24.10 7.54 -84.35
CA LYS A 94 23.97 7.11 -82.95
C LYS A 94 25.30 7.20 -82.19
N ARG A 95 26.44 6.93 -82.82
CA ARG A 95 27.77 7.10 -82.20
C ARG A 95 28.13 8.56 -81.96
N GLN A 96 27.80 9.47 -82.87
CA GLN A 96 28.04 10.90 -82.67
C GLN A 96 27.14 11.47 -81.57
N ILE A 97 25.85 11.11 -81.57
CA ILE A 97 24.91 11.48 -80.50
C ILE A 97 25.37 10.89 -79.16
N LYS A 98 25.89 9.66 -79.12
CA LYS A 98 26.44 9.04 -77.91
C LYS A 98 27.62 9.84 -77.32
N ARG A 99 28.49 10.41 -78.17
CA ARG A 99 29.60 11.26 -77.70
C ARG A 99 29.09 12.56 -77.09
N ALA A 100 28.07 13.19 -77.71
CA ALA A 100 27.45 14.40 -77.19
C ALA A 100 26.63 14.14 -75.90
N ALA A 101 25.96 12.98 -75.82
CA ALA A 101 25.17 12.56 -74.66
C ALA A 101 26.01 11.92 -73.54
N HIS A 102 27.33 11.78 -73.71
CA HIS A 102 28.18 11.14 -72.71
C HIS A 102 28.16 11.89 -71.37
N TRP A 103 28.15 13.23 -71.41
CA TRP A 103 27.99 14.06 -70.23
C TRP A 103 26.65 13.80 -69.53
N PHE A 104 25.55 13.72 -70.28
CA PHE A 104 24.23 13.42 -69.72
C PHE A 104 24.17 12.02 -69.08
N THR A 105 24.82 11.02 -69.70
CA THR A 105 24.90 9.67 -69.12
C THR A 105 25.77 9.62 -67.87
N TRP A 106 26.84 10.41 -67.83
CA TRP A 106 27.68 10.54 -66.66
C TRP A 106 26.91 11.20 -65.51
N GLU A 107 26.18 12.29 -65.79
CA GLU A 107 25.35 12.99 -64.82
C GLU A 107 24.21 12.10 -64.29
N GLN A 108 23.59 11.28 -65.15
CA GLN A 108 22.59 10.30 -64.71
C GLN A 108 23.19 9.22 -63.80
N ILE A 109 24.37 8.70 -64.11
CA ILE A 109 25.06 7.74 -63.25
C ILE A 109 25.42 8.41 -61.92
N ASN A 110 25.91 9.64 -61.93
CA ASN A 110 26.22 10.38 -60.71
C ASN A 110 24.96 10.73 -59.88
N PHE A 111 23.85 11.08 -60.52
CA PHE A 111 22.59 11.37 -59.84
C PHE A 111 22.04 10.12 -59.16
N ASN A 112 21.90 8.98 -59.86
CA ASN A 112 21.40 7.81 -59.16
C ASN A 112 22.41 7.30 -58.09
N SER A 113 23.67 7.78 -58.14
CA SER A 113 24.74 7.62 -57.12
C SER A 113 24.39 8.23 -55.81
N ALA A 114 24.17 9.53 -55.88
CA ALA A 114 23.70 10.27 -54.74
C ALA A 114 22.40 9.66 -54.21
N VAL A 115 21.45 9.28 -55.09
CA VAL A 115 20.16 8.74 -54.66
C VAL A 115 20.29 7.39 -53.95
N HIS A 116 21.02 6.43 -54.51
CA HIS A 116 21.16 5.12 -53.87
C HIS A 116 21.95 5.20 -52.57
N HIS A 117 23.02 5.99 -52.53
CA HIS A 117 23.75 6.22 -51.28
C HIS A 117 22.85 6.88 -50.23
N ALA A 118 22.11 7.93 -50.59
CA ALA A 118 21.16 8.56 -49.68
C ALA A 118 20.08 7.59 -49.19
N LEU A 119 19.50 6.77 -50.07
CA LEU A 119 18.52 5.76 -49.68
C LEU A 119 19.13 4.71 -48.75
N ARG A 120 20.34 4.24 -49.03
CA ARG A 120 21.06 3.30 -48.15
C ARG A 120 21.31 3.91 -46.77
N ASP A 121 21.72 5.17 -46.70
CA ASP A 121 21.94 5.89 -45.45
C ASP A 121 20.64 6.05 -44.67
N THR A 122 19.51 6.32 -45.36
CA THR A 122 18.19 6.39 -44.69
C THR A 122 17.77 5.04 -44.11
N VAL A 123 17.99 3.92 -44.81
CA VAL A 123 17.70 2.58 -44.30
C VAL A 123 18.58 2.26 -43.08
N ALA A 124 19.86 2.62 -43.13
CA ALA A 124 20.77 2.46 -42.01
C ALA A 124 20.33 3.28 -40.78
N ALA A 125 19.89 4.53 -41.00
CA ALA A 125 19.37 5.37 -39.92
C ALA A 125 18.07 4.80 -39.33
N LEU A 126 17.12 4.37 -40.17
CA LEU A 126 15.86 3.79 -39.74
C LEU A 126 16.07 2.50 -38.94
N SER A 127 16.94 1.59 -39.39
CA SER A 127 17.26 0.37 -38.64
C SER A 127 17.91 0.66 -37.29
N ALA A 128 18.78 1.68 -37.20
CA ALA A 128 19.35 2.12 -35.91
C ALA A 128 18.27 2.67 -34.96
N TYR A 129 17.30 3.42 -35.48
CA TYR A 129 16.16 3.89 -34.68
C TYR A 129 15.25 2.75 -34.21
N GLU A 130 14.98 1.75 -35.04
CA GLU A 130 14.23 0.56 -34.64
C GLU A 130 14.91 -0.17 -33.48
N GLN A 131 16.22 -0.41 -33.57
CA GLN A 131 16.99 -1.03 -32.50
C GLN A 131 16.98 -0.21 -31.21
N ALA A 132 17.06 1.13 -31.31
CA ALA A 132 16.98 2.02 -30.16
C ALA A 132 15.59 1.96 -29.49
N LEU A 133 14.52 1.91 -30.29
CA LEU A 133 13.16 1.77 -29.79
C LEU A 133 12.92 0.41 -29.12
N GLU A 134 13.46 -0.67 -29.67
CA GLU A 134 13.38 -2.00 -29.05
C GLU A 134 14.09 -2.04 -27.70
N LYS A 135 15.29 -1.46 -27.60
CA LYS A 135 16.01 -1.34 -26.33
C LYS A 135 15.22 -0.54 -25.30
N LEU A 136 14.69 0.61 -25.70
CA LEU A 136 13.90 1.44 -24.80
C LEU A 136 12.62 0.73 -24.33
N ARG A 137 11.97 -0.04 -25.21
CA ARG A 137 10.81 -0.87 -24.84
C ARG A 137 11.19 -1.92 -23.81
N ALA A 138 12.26 -2.68 -24.06
CA ALA A 138 12.76 -3.69 -23.11
C ALA A 138 13.13 -3.07 -21.75
N GLU A 139 13.77 -1.89 -21.74
CA GLU A 139 14.06 -1.15 -20.51
C GLU A 139 12.79 -0.72 -19.78
N THR A 140 11.78 -0.19 -20.48
CA THR A 140 10.51 0.22 -19.86
C THR A 140 9.73 -0.97 -19.30
N GLU A 141 9.77 -2.13 -19.96
CA GLU A 141 9.16 -3.37 -19.47
C GLU A 141 9.91 -3.88 -18.23
N GLY A 142 11.25 -3.84 -18.25
CA GLY A 142 12.08 -4.16 -17.08
C GLY A 142 11.79 -3.26 -15.90
N GLN A 143 11.66 -1.94 -16.12
CA GLN A 143 11.28 -1.00 -15.06
C GLN A 143 9.88 -1.26 -14.54
N ARG A 144 8.92 -1.56 -15.42
CA ARG A 144 7.54 -1.86 -15.03
C ARG A 144 7.46 -3.09 -14.14
N THR A 145 8.15 -4.16 -14.51
CA THR A 145 8.19 -5.40 -13.70
C THR A 145 8.85 -5.15 -12.34
N MET A 146 9.94 -4.39 -12.28
CA MET A 146 10.57 -3.99 -11.02
C MET A 146 9.64 -3.15 -10.13
N VAL A 147 8.90 -2.20 -10.71
CA VAL A 147 7.91 -1.41 -9.95
C VAL A 147 6.76 -2.29 -9.44
N GLU A 148 6.29 -3.24 -10.24
CA GLU A 148 5.23 -4.19 -9.84
C GLU A 148 5.71 -5.10 -8.70
N GLN A 149 6.95 -5.60 -8.75
CA GLN A 149 7.57 -6.37 -7.67
C GLN A 149 7.71 -5.55 -6.39
N ASN A 150 8.30 -4.36 -6.46
CA ASN A 150 8.45 -3.46 -5.31
C ASN A 150 7.09 -3.10 -4.68
N ARG A 151 6.07 -2.91 -5.53
CA ARG A 151 4.70 -2.64 -5.05
C ARG A 151 4.10 -3.84 -4.32
N ALA A 152 4.35 -5.06 -4.79
CA ALA A 152 3.89 -6.28 -4.13
C ALA A 152 4.60 -6.47 -2.77
N GLU A 153 5.92 -6.27 -2.73
CA GLU A 153 6.71 -6.34 -1.49
C GLU A 153 6.24 -5.30 -0.47
N PHE A 154 6.04 -4.05 -0.89
CA PHE A 154 5.56 -2.99 -0.01
C PHE A 154 4.17 -3.30 0.56
N LYS A 155 3.28 -3.88 -0.24
CA LYS A 155 1.95 -4.32 0.24
C LYS A 155 2.07 -5.41 1.28
N ALA A 156 2.90 -6.43 1.03
CA ALA A 156 3.11 -7.52 1.98
C ALA A 156 3.68 -7.01 3.31
N GLN A 157 4.70 -6.15 3.27
CA GLN A 157 5.25 -5.50 4.46
C GLN A 157 4.19 -4.67 5.18
N HIS A 158 3.36 -3.92 4.45
CA HIS A 158 2.31 -3.12 5.05
C HIS A 158 1.27 -3.98 5.79
N GLU A 159 0.87 -5.12 5.22
CA GLU A 159 -0.03 -6.08 5.87
C GLU A 159 0.59 -6.70 7.12
N GLU A 160 1.88 -7.06 7.06
CA GLU A 160 2.65 -7.55 8.22
C GLU A 160 2.65 -6.51 9.35
N PHE A 161 3.04 -5.26 9.05
CA PHE A 161 3.01 -4.16 10.03
C PHE A 161 1.62 -3.91 10.62
N GLN A 162 0.56 -4.02 9.82
CA GLN A 162 -0.81 -3.90 10.34
C GLN A 162 -1.15 -5.03 11.31
N SER A 163 -0.74 -6.26 10.99
CA SER A 163 -0.95 -7.42 11.86
C SER A 163 -0.20 -7.29 13.19
N GLU A 164 1.06 -6.87 13.16
CA GLU A 164 1.87 -6.61 14.36
C GLU A 164 1.26 -5.50 15.21
N ARG A 165 0.82 -4.41 14.57
CA ARG A 165 0.14 -3.31 15.27
C ARG A 165 -1.15 -3.77 15.94
N ALA A 166 -1.91 -4.67 15.32
CA ALA A 166 -3.10 -5.25 15.93
C ALA A 166 -2.76 -6.13 17.14
N GLN A 167 -1.72 -6.96 17.04
CA GLN A 167 -1.22 -7.78 18.14
C GLN A 167 -0.75 -6.93 19.34
N LEU A 168 0.04 -5.87 19.09
CA LEU A 168 0.49 -4.95 20.14
C LEU A 168 -0.67 -4.24 20.84
N LYS A 169 -1.71 -3.86 20.09
CA LYS A 169 -2.92 -3.28 20.69
C LYS A 169 -3.64 -4.29 21.59
N ALA A 170 -3.76 -5.54 21.16
CA ALA A 170 -4.38 -6.60 21.95
C ALA A 170 -3.58 -6.87 23.24
N GLN A 171 -2.25 -7.01 23.14
CA GLN A 171 -1.38 -7.20 24.30
C GLN A 171 -1.46 -6.03 25.28
N ARG A 172 -1.51 -4.79 24.77
CA ARG A 172 -1.69 -3.62 25.62
C ARG A 172 -3.02 -3.65 26.37
N ALA A 173 -4.11 -3.97 25.68
CA ALA A 173 -5.43 -4.07 26.30
C ALA A 173 -5.47 -5.17 27.38
N GLU A 174 -4.80 -6.31 27.13
CA GLU A 174 -4.68 -7.39 28.10
C GLU A 174 -3.89 -6.95 29.35
N LEU A 175 -2.73 -6.29 29.16
CA LEU A 175 -1.94 -5.76 30.28
C LEU A 175 -2.70 -4.70 31.08
N GLU A 176 -3.46 -3.83 30.42
CA GLU A 176 -4.31 -2.84 31.09
C GLU A 176 -5.41 -3.53 31.92
N ALA A 177 -6.05 -4.58 31.38
CA ALA A 177 -7.03 -5.38 32.11
C ALA A 177 -6.42 -6.12 33.32
N GLN A 178 -5.24 -6.72 33.16
CA GLN A 178 -4.51 -7.37 34.25
C GLN A 178 -4.11 -6.38 35.35
N ARG A 179 -3.64 -5.18 34.99
CA ARG A 179 -3.33 -4.13 35.97
C ARG A 179 -4.58 -3.68 36.73
N ALA A 180 -5.70 -3.50 36.03
CA ALA A 180 -6.97 -3.11 36.64
C ALA A 180 -7.46 -4.19 37.62
N SER A 181 -7.43 -5.46 37.23
CA SER A 181 -7.86 -6.57 38.09
C SER A 181 -6.97 -6.70 39.33
N HIS A 182 -5.65 -6.58 39.16
CA HIS A 182 -4.71 -6.60 40.27
C HIS A 182 -4.92 -5.43 41.24
N ALA A 183 -5.14 -4.22 40.73
CA ALA A 183 -5.42 -3.05 41.57
C ALA A 183 -6.74 -3.20 42.36
N VAL A 184 -7.78 -3.78 41.75
CA VAL A 184 -9.04 -4.10 42.44
C VAL A 184 -8.83 -5.17 43.50
N GLY A 185 -8.05 -6.21 43.20
CA GLY A 185 -7.68 -7.25 44.16
C GLY A 185 -6.96 -6.68 45.38
N GLN A 186 -5.93 -5.87 45.17
CA GLN A 186 -5.19 -5.21 46.25
C GLN A 186 -6.07 -4.31 47.12
N ARG A 187 -7.00 -3.56 46.51
CA ARG A 187 -7.96 -2.73 47.27
C ARG A 187 -8.85 -3.59 48.16
N LYS A 188 -9.41 -4.68 47.61
CA LYS A 188 -10.24 -5.61 48.40
C LYS A 188 -9.47 -6.24 49.55
N GLU A 189 -8.22 -6.62 49.33
CA GLU A 189 -7.36 -7.16 50.41
C GLU A 189 -7.07 -6.10 51.48
N MET A 190 -6.79 -4.86 51.09
CA MET A 190 -6.59 -3.75 52.03
C MET A 190 -7.87 -3.47 52.83
N ASP A 191 -9.02 -3.40 52.17
CA ASP A 191 -10.32 -3.16 52.80
C ASP A 191 -10.65 -4.28 53.80
N ALA A 192 -10.38 -5.55 53.44
CA ALA A 192 -10.56 -6.69 54.33
C ALA A 192 -9.67 -6.58 55.58
N ARG A 193 -8.38 -6.27 55.42
CA ARG A 193 -7.45 -6.07 56.55
C ARG A 193 -7.86 -4.90 57.45
N LEU A 194 -8.33 -3.80 56.87
CA LEU A 194 -8.84 -2.66 57.64
C LEU A 194 -10.09 -3.03 58.42
N SER A 195 -10.99 -3.83 57.83
CA SER A 195 -12.20 -4.30 58.50
C SER A 195 -11.89 -5.25 59.67
N GLU A 196 -10.92 -6.14 59.49
CA GLU A 196 -10.43 -7.05 60.53
C GLU A 196 -9.82 -6.27 61.69
N LEU A 197 -8.92 -5.32 61.39
CA LEU A 197 -8.29 -4.48 62.41
C LEU A 197 -9.31 -3.60 63.15
N ALA A 198 -10.35 -3.11 62.46
CA ALA A 198 -11.44 -2.38 63.10
C ALA A 198 -12.26 -3.26 64.04
N GLN A 199 -12.50 -4.53 63.68
CA GLN A 199 -13.17 -5.49 64.57
C GLN A 199 -12.32 -5.78 65.81
N GLU A 200 -11.02 -6.07 65.64
CA GLU A 200 -10.12 -6.29 66.77
C GLU A 200 -10.06 -5.09 67.73
N LEU A 201 -10.05 -3.87 67.20
CA LEU A 201 -10.06 -2.65 68.03
C LEU A 201 -11.37 -2.51 68.81
N ASN A 202 -12.51 -2.81 68.19
CA ASN A 202 -13.81 -2.78 68.86
C ASN A 202 -13.88 -3.83 69.98
N GLU A 203 -13.42 -5.07 69.72
CA GLU A 203 -13.38 -6.13 70.73
C GLU A 203 -12.50 -5.75 71.92
N ARG A 204 -11.31 -5.17 71.67
CA ARG A 204 -10.43 -4.68 72.74
C ARG A 204 -11.06 -3.55 73.53
N PHE A 205 -11.78 -2.65 72.86
CA PHE A 205 -12.48 -1.56 73.53
C PHE A 205 -13.61 -2.06 74.42
N GLU A 206 -14.44 -2.99 73.93
CA GLU A 206 -15.48 -3.64 74.72
C GLU A 206 -14.89 -4.38 75.92
N HIS A 207 -13.79 -5.11 75.72
CA HIS A 207 -13.09 -5.80 76.80
C HIS A 207 -12.61 -4.83 77.89
N LEU A 208 -11.94 -3.74 77.50
CA LEU A 208 -11.49 -2.70 78.43
C LEU A 208 -12.66 -2.03 79.17
N GLN A 209 -13.79 -1.82 78.51
CA GLN A 209 -14.99 -1.28 79.17
C GLN A 209 -15.56 -2.24 80.20
N GLU A 210 -15.60 -3.54 79.90
CA GLU A 210 -16.04 -4.57 80.85
C GLU A 210 -15.09 -4.64 82.05
N GLU A 211 -13.77 -4.61 81.83
CA GLU A 211 -12.75 -4.54 82.89
C GLU A 211 -12.95 -3.30 83.78
N GLN A 212 -13.08 -2.11 83.17
CA GLN A 212 -13.36 -0.88 83.91
C GLN A 212 -14.64 -1.01 84.74
N ARG A 213 -15.71 -1.58 84.18
CA ARG A 213 -16.97 -1.78 84.90
C ARG A 213 -16.79 -2.70 86.12
N VAL A 214 -16.01 -3.76 85.99
CA VAL A 214 -15.68 -4.67 87.10
C VAL A 214 -14.85 -3.94 88.17
N CYS A 215 -13.81 -3.21 87.78
CA CYS A 215 -13.00 -2.42 88.71
C CYS A 215 -13.83 -1.38 89.47
N PHE A 216 -14.72 -0.64 88.79
CA PHE A 216 -15.62 0.31 89.45
C PHE A 216 -16.57 -0.37 90.45
N LYS A 217 -17.14 -1.53 90.09
CA LYS A 217 -17.98 -2.31 91.01
C LYS A 217 -17.19 -2.76 92.24
N GLN A 218 -15.97 -3.26 92.04
CA GLN A 218 -15.12 -3.69 93.15
C GLN A 218 -14.76 -2.53 94.07
N LEU A 219 -14.32 -1.39 93.53
CA LEU A 219 -14.06 -0.17 94.30
C LEU A 219 -15.29 0.31 95.07
N SER A 220 -16.48 0.23 94.45
CA SER A 220 -17.73 0.61 95.12
C SER A 220 -18.08 -0.32 96.28
N LEU A 221 -17.84 -1.64 96.13
CA LEU A 221 -18.05 -2.62 97.19
C LEU A 221 -17.08 -2.37 98.34
N GLU A 222 -15.78 -2.22 98.06
CA GLU A 222 -14.77 -1.89 99.06
C GLU A 222 -15.11 -0.59 99.83
N ALA A 223 -15.58 0.44 99.13
CA ALA A 223 -16.05 1.68 99.75
C ALA A 223 -17.29 1.48 100.65
N THR A 224 -18.25 0.64 100.25
CA THR A 224 -19.41 0.32 101.10
C THR A 224 -19.04 -0.56 102.29
N GLU A 225 -18.12 -1.52 102.13
CA GLU A 225 -17.64 -2.37 103.21
C GLU A 225 -16.88 -1.56 104.26
N THR A 226 -15.99 -0.67 103.83
CA THR A 226 -15.30 0.27 104.72
C THR A 226 -16.27 1.19 105.45
N ALA A 227 -17.28 1.74 104.77
CA ALA A 227 -18.32 2.55 105.42
C ALA A 227 -19.12 1.76 106.47
N VAL A 228 -19.46 0.50 106.21
CA VAL A 228 -20.15 -0.38 107.17
C VAL A 228 -19.26 -0.71 108.37
N LEU A 229 -17.96 -0.94 108.14
CA LEU A 229 -16.99 -1.16 109.20
C LEU A 229 -16.82 0.09 110.07
N GLU A 230 -16.74 1.27 109.46
CA GLU A 230 -16.71 2.56 110.15
C GLU A 230 -17.99 2.78 110.98
N ASP A 231 -19.17 2.53 110.42
CA ASP A 231 -20.44 2.69 111.13
C ASP A 231 -20.54 1.72 112.32
N ARG A 232 -20.12 0.46 112.14
CA ARG A 232 -20.03 -0.52 113.24
C ARG A 232 -19.04 -0.07 114.32
N ALA A 233 -17.89 0.49 113.94
CA ALA A 233 -16.91 1.03 114.88
C ALA A 233 -17.48 2.25 115.64
N ARG A 234 -18.16 3.17 114.95
CA ARG A 234 -18.86 4.32 115.55
C ARG A 234 -19.89 3.86 116.57
N ARG A 235 -20.80 2.95 116.19
CA ARG A 235 -21.81 2.39 117.11
C ARG A 235 -21.17 1.76 118.35
N LYS A 236 -20.07 1.00 118.19
CA LYS A 236 -19.32 0.46 119.34
C LYS A 236 -18.78 1.57 120.25
N THR A 237 -18.17 2.60 119.68
CA THR A 237 -17.66 3.75 120.47
C THR A 237 -18.79 4.52 121.17
N GLU A 238 -19.94 4.70 120.51
CA GLU A 238 -21.13 5.33 121.09
C GLU A 238 -21.68 4.50 122.26
N THR A 239 -21.78 3.17 122.10
CA THR A 239 -22.23 2.30 123.20
C THR A 239 -21.28 2.34 124.40
N LEU A 240 -19.96 2.34 124.17
CA LEU A 240 -18.98 2.49 125.25
C LEU A 240 -19.10 3.86 125.93
N LEU A 241 -19.33 4.93 125.16
CA LEU A 241 -19.49 6.29 125.67
C LEU A 241 -20.79 6.43 126.50
N GLU A 242 -21.90 5.83 126.05
CA GLU A 242 -23.14 5.66 126.82
C GLU A 242 -22.89 4.94 128.15
N GLU A 243 -22.16 3.82 128.14
CA GLU A 243 -21.79 3.08 129.35
C GLU A 243 -20.92 3.92 130.30
N PHE A 244 -19.92 4.64 129.78
CA PHE A 244 -19.11 5.56 130.56
C PHE A 244 -19.95 6.68 131.17
N LYS A 245 -20.84 7.31 130.41
CA LYS A 245 -21.80 8.31 130.92
C LYS A 245 -22.65 7.75 132.05
N ARG A 246 -23.18 6.53 131.92
CA ARG A 246 -23.95 5.86 132.97
C ARG A 246 -23.11 5.63 134.23
N ARG A 247 -21.86 5.15 134.08
CA ARG A 247 -20.93 4.97 135.21
C ARG A 247 -20.60 6.28 135.93
N VAL A 248 -20.35 7.36 135.18
CA VAL A 248 -20.11 8.69 135.75
C VAL A 248 -21.32 9.17 136.55
N ALA A 249 -22.52 9.10 135.97
CA ALA A 249 -23.76 9.48 136.68
C ALA A 249 -24.03 8.64 137.94
N GLN A 250 -23.56 7.39 137.96
CA GLN A 250 -23.66 6.50 139.12
C GLN A 250 -22.67 6.88 140.23
N ILE A 251 -21.47 7.33 139.88
CA ILE A 251 -20.47 7.88 140.82
C ILE A 251 -20.96 9.22 141.40
N GLU A 252 -21.52 10.11 140.58
CA GLU A 252 -22.09 11.39 141.03
C GLU A 252 -23.27 11.22 142.01
N LYS A 253 -23.98 10.08 141.97
CA LYS A 253 -25.03 9.75 142.96
C LYS A 253 -24.50 9.17 144.27
N GLN A 254 -23.23 8.76 144.32
CA GLN A 254 -22.59 8.17 145.51
C GLN A 254 -21.69 9.15 146.27
N SER A 255 -21.46 10.35 145.73
CA SER A 255 -20.83 11.50 146.40
C SER A 255 -21.86 12.45 146.98
#